data_AF-A0A1H7V4H0-F1
#
_entry.id   AF-A0A1H7V4H0-F1
#
_cell.length_a   1.000
_cell.length_b   1.000
_cell.length_c   1.000
_cell.angle_alpha   90.00
_cell.angle_beta   90.00
_cell.angle_gamma   90.00
#
_symmetry.space_group_name_H-M   'P 1'
#
loop_
_entity.id
_entity.type
_entity.pdbx_description
1 polymer ?
#
loop_
_entity_poly.entity_id
_entity_poly.type
_entity_poly.pdbx_seq_one_letter_code
_entity_poly.pdbx_strand_id
1 'polypeptide(L)' 'MDIIYKGEKLKYLEDFWGEQVLWITDPKQISMEHMKFVGGYPNEYCIYLSELPAEEQAEILKQLR' A
#
# COMPACT_ATOMS: atom_id res chain seq x y z
N MET A 1 -10.31 -3.04 -0.01
CA MET A 1 -10.59 -2.40 1.30
C MET A 1 -9.77 -1.11 1.37
N ASP A 2 -10.24 -0.09 2.06
CA ASP A 2 -9.43 1.11 2.27
C ASP A 2 -8.72 1.02 3.62
N ILE A 3 -7.42 1.34 3.64
CA ILE A 3 -6.56 1.32 4.82
C ILE A 3 -5.98 2.71 5.03
N ILE A 4 -5.89 3.14 6.29
CA ILE A 4 -5.17 4.34 6.66
C ILE A 4 -3.73 3.95 7.01
N TYR A 5 -2.78 4.47 6.24
CA TYR A 5 -1.35 4.25 6.43
C TYR A 5 -0.62 5.60 6.43
N LYS A 6 0.11 5.90 7.51
CA LYS A 6 0.79 7.19 7.73
C LYS A 6 -0.10 8.43 7.48
N GLY A 7 -1.39 8.32 7.82
CA GLY A 7 -2.39 9.39 7.66
C GLY A 7 -3.04 9.46 6.27
N GLU A 8 -2.57 8.67 5.32
CA GLU A 8 -3.08 8.63 3.95
C GLU A 8 -4.00 7.43 3.74
N LYS A 9 -5.02 7.61 2.89
CA LYS A 9 -5.93 6.54 2.50
C LYS A 9 -5.36 5.77 1.30
N LEU A 10 -5.07 4.49 1.48
CA LEU A 10 -4.59 3.60 0.42
C LEU A 10 -5.56 2.44 0.21
N LYS A 11 -5.57 1.87 -0.98
CA LYS A 11 -6.42 0.72 -1.30
C LYS A 11 -5.66 -0.56 -1.03
N TYR A 12 -6.07 -1.33 -0.04
CA TYR A 12 -5.51 -2.66 0.21
C TYR A 12 -5.98 -3.66 -0.85
N LEU A 13 -5.00 -4.36 -1.42
CA LEU A 13 -5.16 -5.50 -2.30
C LEU A 13 -4.54 -6.73 -1.63
N GLU A 14 -5.34 -7.79 -1.47
CA GLU A 14 -4.91 -9.04 -0.85
C GLU A 14 -4.03 -9.88 -1.79
N ASP A 15 -4.25 -9.79 -3.10
CA ASP A 15 -3.51 -10.53 -4.11
C ASP A 15 -3.13 -9.61 -5.29
N PHE A 16 -1.89 -9.12 -5.26
CA PHE A 16 -1.20 -8.53 -6.39
C PHE A 16 -0.01 -9.43 -6.74
N TRP A 17 -0.24 -10.39 -7.64
CA TRP A 17 0.74 -11.41 -8.02
C TRP A 17 1.23 -12.28 -6.84
N GLY A 18 0.33 -12.60 -5.91
CA GLY A 18 0.61 -13.39 -4.70
C GLY A 18 1.07 -12.55 -3.51
N GLU A 19 1.21 -11.23 -3.66
CA GLU A 19 1.65 -10.33 -2.60
C GLU A 19 0.51 -9.42 -2.12
N GLN A 20 0.50 -9.11 -0.82
CA GLN A 20 -0.40 -8.12 -0.25
C GLN A 20 0.20 -6.72 -0.43
N VAL A 21 -0.58 -5.79 -0.97
CA VAL A 21 -0.08 -4.44 -1.26
C VAL A 21 -1.07 -3.34 -0.85
N LEU A 22 -0.54 -2.17 -0.53
CA LEU A 22 -1.30 -0.92 -0.45
C LEU A 22 -1.16 -0.16 -1.77
N TRP A 23 -2.24 -0.09 -2.53
CA TRP A 23 -2.32 0.56 -3.83
C TRP A 23 -2.64 2.05 -3.70
N ILE A 24 -2.02 2.86 -4.57
CA ILE A 24 -2.20 4.31 -4.64
C ILE A 24 -3.65 4.70 -4.95
N THR A 25 -4.14 5.78 -4.31
CA THR A 25 -5.46 6.37 -4.61
C THR A 25 -5.41 7.86 -4.94
N ASP A 26 -4.33 8.56 -4.57
CA ASP A 26 -4.06 9.96 -4.90
C ASP A 26 -2.63 10.11 -5.49
N PRO A 27 -2.45 10.83 -6.61
CA PRO A 27 -1.12 11.05 -7.20
C PRO A 27 -0.07 11.64 -6.27
N LYS A 28 -0.45 12.36 -5.20
CA LYS A 28 0.52 12.90 -4.22
C LYS A 28 1.21 11.80 -3.40
N GLN A 29 0.63 10.61 -3.35
CA GLN A 29 1.15 9.48 -2.58
C GLN A 29 2.38 8.84 -3.22
N ILE A 30 2.71 9.17 -4.49
CA ILE A 30 3.93 8.68 -5.15
C ILE A 30 5.22 9.03 -4.39
N SER A 31 5.18 10.09 -3.56
CA SER A 31 6.32 10.51 -2.73
C SER A 31 6.33 9.88 -1.33
N MET A 32 5.38 8.99 -1.01
CA MET A 32 5.40 8.25 0.25
C MET A 32 6.57 7.28 0.29
N GLU A 33 7.09 7.04 1.50
CA GLU A 33 8.10 6.03 1.75
C GLU A 33 7.59 4.63 1.35
N HIS A 34 8.47 3.77 0.85
CA HIS A 34 8.18 2.43 0.33
C HIS A 34 7.27 2.35 -0.91
N MET A 35 6.81 3.49 -1.44
CA MET A 35 6.01 3.51 -2.65
C MET A 35 6.85 3.09 -3.87
N LYS A 36 6.38 2.08 -4.61
CA LYS A 36 7.07 1.53 -5.77
C LYS A 36 6.21 1.62 -7.01
N PHE A 37 6.82 2.05 -8.12
CA PHE A 37 6.21 2.01 -9.43
C PHE A 37 6.15 0.56 -9.93
N VAL A 38 4.97 0.10 -10.36
CA VAL A 38 4.74 -1.30 -10.74
C VAL A 38 4.28 -1.51 -12.19
N GLY A 39 4.09 -0.47 -12.99
CA GLY A 39 4.11 -0.59 -14.46
C GLY A 39 3.10 0.26 -15.23
N GLY A 40 2.86 -0.10 -16.50
CA GLY A 40 1.72 0.25 -17.36
C GLY A 40 1.37 1.74 -17.58
N TYR A 41 1.05 2.46 -16.51
CA TYR A 41 0.51 3.80 -16.50
C TYR A 41 1.10 4.65 -15.36
N PRO A 42 1.15 5.99 -15.49
CA PRO A 42 1.75 6.89 -14.49
C PRO A 42 1.18 6.83 -13.06
N ASN A 43 0.11 6.08 -12.84
CA ASN A 43 -0.59 5.93 -11.56
C ASN A 43 -0.56 4.49 -11.02
N GLU A 44 0.31 3.63 -11.52
CA GLU A 44 0.48 2.26 -11.00
C GLU A 44 1.61 2.23 -9.99
N TYR A 45 1.25 2.51 -8.74
CA TYR A 45 2.15 2.47 -7.60
C TYR A 45 1.54 1.68 -6.45
N CYS A 46 2.39 0.96 -5.72
CA CYS A 46 1.98 0.31 -4.49
C CYS A 46 3.11 0.20 -3.47
N ILE A 47 2.73 -0.02 -2.22
CA ILE A 47 3.62 -0.40 -1.12
C ILE A 47 3.41 -1.89 -0.86
N TYR A 48 4.48 -2.67 -0.89
CA TYR A 48 4.43 -4.09 -0.54
C TYR A 48 4.40 -4.25 0.98
N LEU A 49 3.42 -4.97 1.52
CA LEU A 49 3.33 -5.20 2.97
C LEU A 49 4.56 -5.94 3.50
N SER A 50 5.10 -6.86 2.72
CA SER A 50 6.29 -7.67 3.05
C SER A 50 7.56 -6.84 3.25
N GLU A 51 7.60 -5.60 2.75
CA GLU A 51 8.74 -4.70 2.86
C GLU A 51 8.60 -3.66 3.97
N LEU A 52 7.46 -3.62 4.66
CA LEU A 52 7.22 -2.74 5.78
C LEU A 52 7.75 -3.33 7.09
N PRO A 53 8.10 -2.50 8.08
CA PRO A 53 8.38 -2.98 9.44
C PRO A 53 7.20 -3.77 10.03
N ALA A 54 7.50 -4.75 10.89
CA ALA A 54 6.49 -5.64 11.46
C ALA A 54 5.41 -4.90 12.27
N GLU A 55 5.78 -3.81 12.92
CA GLU A 55 4.86 -2.92 13.63
C GLU A 55 3.87 -2.24 12.68
N GLU A 56 4.33 -1.77 11.52
CA GLU A 56 3.48 -1.14 10.51
C GLU A 56 2.53 -2.17 9.87
N GLN A 57 3.06 -3.36 9.56
CA GLN A 57 2.24 -4.47 9.09
C GLN A 57 1.13 -4.81 10.10
N ALA A 58 1.46 -4.88 11.39
CA ALA A 58 0.48 -5.18 12.44
C ALA A 58 -0.64 -4.13 12.52
N GLU A 59 -0.33 -2.84 12.36
CA GLU A 59 -1.35 -1.77 12.33
C GLU A 59 -2.25 -1.86 11.09
N ILE A 60 -1.71 -2.24 9.94
CA ILE A 60 -2.50 -2.48 8.72
C ILE A 60 -3.43 -3.68 8.93
N LEU A 61 -2.91 -4.81 9.42
CA LEU A 61 -3.68 -6.03 9.62
C LEU A 61 -4.79 -5.87 10.67
N LYS A 62 -4.64 -4.97 11.65
CA LYS A 62 -5.70 -4.63 12.61
C LYS A 62 -6.92 -3.98 11.94
N GLN A 63 -6.72 -3.24 10.85
CA GLN A 63 -7.77 -2.55 10.11
C GLN A 63 -8.52 -3.47 9.12
N LEU A 64 -8.00 -4.68 8.86
CA LEU A 64 -8.64 -5.67 8.00
C LEU A 64 -9.66 -6.56 8.72
N ARG A 65 -9.79 -6.38 10.04
CA ARG A 65 -10.66 -7.18 10.92
C ARG A 65 -12.07 -6.62 11.03
#